data_AF-A0A662BXJ7-F1
#
_entry.id   AF-A0A662BXJ7-F1
#
_cell.length_a   1.000
_cell.length_b   1.000
_cell.length_c   1.000
_cell.angle_alpha   90.00
_cell.angle_beta   90.00
_cell.angle_gamma   90.00
#
_symmetry.space_group_name_H-M   'P 1'
#
loop_
_entity.id
_entity.type
_entity.pdbx_description
1 polymer ?
#
loop_
_entity_poly.entity_id
_entity_poly.type
_entity_poly.pdbx_seq_one_letter_code
_entity_poly.pdbx_strand_id
1 'polypeptide(L)'
;NFYILTRGYKANKLEDIKGKKIQTPLFEEAPPAKITKYLIKAKGLNVDDYEFVYGEPFGRPEEIYLDFIRGHADTVILREPEASYAIKTMEKIGEEISIISYNEIWNEINEGFGSFPNAGIVLKGEFARKYPEITEMFLDELKNAIEWLNKNKIESAKQSFEMMKQPIENIELFLNRVKFEYVEGDKLLDKVNDYFDILIDQGIVDTKMDKEFTDIFKLNN
;
A
#
# COMPACT_ATOMS: atom_id res chain seq x y z
N ASN A 1 1.32 -1.24 -0.29
CA ASN A 1 1.55 -2.39 0.61
C ASN A 1 0.43 -2.44 1.62
N PHE A 2 -0.62 -3.18 1.30
CA PHE A 2 -1.73 -3.46 2.22
C PHE A 2 -1.59 -4.89 2.76
N TYR A 3 -2.12 -5.09 3.96
CA TYR A 3 -2.18 -6.38 4.64
C TYR A 3 -3.57 -6.54 5.27
N ILE A 4 -4.07 -7.76 5.31
CA ILE A 4 -5.11 -8.14 6.26
C ILE A 4 -4.42 -8.68 7.51
N LEU A 5 -4.74 -8.10 8.66
CA LEU A 5 -4.32 -8.64 9.95
C LEU A 5 -5.52 -9.28 10.65
N THR A 6 -5.29 -10.44 11.27
CA THR A 6 -6.30 -11.12 12.09
C THR A 6 -5.79 -11.39 13.49
N ARG A 7 -6.66 -11.28 14.49
CA ARG A 7 -6.39 -11.66 15.88
C ARG A 7 -7.49 -12.58 16.41
N GLY A 8 -7.19 -13.35 17.44
CA GLY A 8 -8.14 -14.29 18.06
C GLY A 8 -8.48 -15.53 17.21
N TYR A 9 -8.00 -15.61 15.97
CA TYR A 9 -8.10 -16.78 15.10
C TYR A 9 -7.00 -16.77 14.04
N LYS A 10 -6.67 -17.96 13.53
CA LYS A 10 -5.65 -18.14 12.50
C LYS A 10 -6.25 -18.00 11.10
N ALA A 11 -5.62 -17.21 10.25
CA ALA A 11 -6.01 -17.03 8.86
C ALA A 11 -4.77 -16.85 7.97
N ASN A 12 -4.55 -17.78 7.03
CA ASN A 12 -3.39 -17.74 6.15
C ASN A 12 -3.76 -17.29 4.73
N LYS A 13 -5.05 -17.30 4.39
CA LYS A 13 -5.57 -16.97 3.05
C LYS A 13 -6.97 -16.36 3.12
N LEU A 14 -7.45 -15.83 1.99
CA LEU A 14 -8.74 -15.13 1.90
C LEU A 14 -9.93 -16.01 2.26
N GLU A 15 -9.86 -17.33 2.07
CA GLU A 15 -10.94 -18.25 2.46
C GLU A 15 -11.14 -18.32 3.96
N ASP A 16 -10.08 -18.12 4.75
CA ASP A 16 -10.11 -18.27 6.21
C ASP A 16 -10.81 -17.09 6.90
N ILE A 17 -11.08 -15.99 6.18
CA ILE A 17 -11.75 -14.79 6.70
C ILE A 17 -13.19 -14.63 6.19
N LYS A 18 -13.76 -15.64 5.52
CA LYS A 18 -15.17 -15.65 5.12
C LYS A 18 -16.09 -15.48 6.33
N GLY A 19 -17.14 -14.68 6.18
CA GLY A 19 -18.11 -14.36 7.22
C GLY A 19 -17.56 -13.50 8.37
N LYS A 20 -16.31 -13.02 8.28
CA LYS A 20 -15.73 -12.10 9.25
C LYS A 20 -16.04 -10.66 8.88
N LYS A 21 -16.14 -9.81 9.90
CA LYS A 21 -16.23 -8.35 9.76
C LYS A 21 -14.85 -7.78 9.50
N ILE A 22 -14.65 -7.20 8.33
CA ILE A 22 -13.37 -6.66 7.88
C ILE A 22 -13.44 -5.14 7.97
N GLN A 23 -12.83 -4.55 9.00
CA GLN A 23 -12.70 -3.09 9.03
C GLN A 23 -11.79 -2.64 7.88
N THR A 24 -12.33 -1.75 7.06
CA THR A 24 -11.75 -1.37 5.77
C THR A 24 -11.52 0.14 5.72
N PRO A 25 -10.32 0.59 5.31
CA PRO A 25 -10.04 2.02 5.15
C PRO A 25 -10.93 2.66 4.10
N LEU A 26 -11.18 3.95 4.29
CA LEU A 26 -11.98 4.81 3.43
C LEU A 26 -13.45 4.35 3.37
N PHE A 27 -14.02 4.26 2.17
CA PHE A 27 -15.42 3.92 1.92
C PHE A 27 -15.51 2.83 0.85
N GLU A 28 -16.71 2.30 0.60
CA GLU A 28 -16.92 1.12 -0.25
C GLU A 28 -16.38 1.24 -1.68
N GLU A 29 -16.50 2.42 -2.28
CA GLU A 29 -16.05 2.68 -3.65
C GLU A 29 -14.58 3.12 -3.74
N ALA A 30 -13.86 3.17 -2.61
CA ALA A 30 -12.47 3.57 -2.56
C ALA A 30 -11.52 2.43 -3.01
N PRO A 31 -10.29 2.77 -3.45
CA PRO A 31 -9.33 1.78 -3.92
C PRO A 31 -9.07 0.60 -2.99
N PRO A 32 -8.94 0.76 -1.65
CA PRO A 32 -8.74 -0.38 -0.75
C PRO A 32 -9.83 -1.44 -0.90
N ALA A 33 -11.11 -1.03 -0.83
CA ALA A 33 -12.24 -1.94 -0.95
C ALA A 33 -12.33 -2.58 -2.35
N LYS A 34 -12.18 -1.79 -3.42
CA LYS A 34 -12.21 -2.31 -4.79
C LYS A 34 -11.09 -3.32 -5.06
N ILE A 35 -9.87 -3.04 -4.60
CA ILE A 35 -8.73 -3.95 -4.73
C ILE A 35 -8.97 -5.23 -3.93
N THR A 36 -9.48 -5.15 -2.69
CA THR A 36 -9.81 -6.36 -1.91
C THR A 36 -10.86 -7.21 -2.62
N LYS A 37 -11.93 -6.59 -3.13
CA LYS A 37 -12.99 -7.27 -3.90
C LYS A 37 -12.43 -7.93 -5.17
N TYR A 38 -11.50 -7.28 -5.87
CA TYR A 38 -10.78 -7.87 -7.00
C TYR A 38 -9.97 -9.10 -6.57
N LEU A 39 -9.14 -8.99 -5.53
CA LEU A 39 -8.33 -10.12 -5.04
C LEU A 39 -9.20 -11.34 -4.66
N ILE A 40 -10.34 -11.10 -4.02
CA ILE A 40 -11.32 -12.15 -3.69
C ILE A 40 -11.85 -12.82 -4.98
N LYS A 41 -12.35 -12.03 -5.93
CA LYS A 41 -12.91 -12.56 -7.20
C LYS A 41 -11.88 -13.32 -8.01
N ALA A 42 -10.67 -12.78 -8.13
CA ALA A 42 -9.58 -13.37 -8.89
C ALA A 42 -9.06 -14.70 -8.27
N LYS A 43 -9.27 -14.91 -6.96
CA LYS A 43 -9.08 -16.20 -6.31
C LYS A 43 -10.26 -17.18 -6.47
N GLY A 44 -11.27 -16.83 -7.27
CA GLY A 44 -12.46 -17.65 -7.49
C GLY A 44 -13.43 -17.67 -6.30
N LEU A 45 -13.35 -16.67 -5.42
CA LEU A 45 -14.19 -16.55 -4.22
C LEU A 45 -15.33 -15.57 -4.45
N ASN A 46 -16.44 -15.77 -3.74
CA ASN A 46 -17.59 -14.87 -3.82
C ASN A 46 -17.41 -13.70 -2.84
N VAL A 47 -17.53 -12.47 -3.32
CA VAL A 47 -17.41 -11.25 -2.48
C VAL A 47 -18.52 -11.17 -1.43
N ASP A 48 -19.70 -11.71 -1.72
CA ASP A 48 -20.83 -11.69 -0.78
C ASP A 48 -20.61 -12.57 0.46
N ASP A 49 -19.58 -13.43 0.45
CA ASP A 49 -19.16 -14.21 1.62
C ASP A 49 -18.37 -13.35 2.64
N TYR A 50 -18.17 -12.05 2.39
CA TYR A 50 -17.34 -11.16 3.21
C TYR A 50 -18.11 -9.92 3.68
N GLU A 51 -18.01 -9.58 4.97
CA GLU A 51 -18.67 -8.40 5.54
C GLU A 51 -17.66 -7.24 5.67
N PHE A 52 -17.71 -6.28 4.76
CA PHE A 52 -16.89 -5.07 4.84
C PHE A 52 -17.52 -4.06 5.80
N VAL A 53 -16.73 -3.56 6.75
CA VAL A 53 -17.15 -2.52 7.71
C VAL A 53 -16.34 -1.26 7.45
N TYR A 54 -17.03 -0.15 7.26
CA TYR A 54 -16.44 1.17 7.02
C TYR A 54 -16.71 2.09 8.21
N GLY A 55 -15.80 3.03 8.45
CA GLY A 55 -16.05 4.11 9.41
C GLY A 55 -16.98 5.18 8.84
N GLU A 56 -17.52 6.04 9.70
CA GLU A 56 -18.37 7.17 9.32
C GLU A 56 -17.62 8.50 9.57
N PRO A 57 -17.46 9.38 8.57
CA PRO A 57 -17.92 9.26 7.17
C PRO A 57 -17.06 8.32 6.30
N PHE A 58 -15.89 7.90 6.80
CA PHE A 58 -15.03 6.89 6.18
C PHE A 58 -14.03 6.33 7.20
N GLY A 59 -13.55 5.11 7.00
CA GLY A 59 -12.57 4.46 7.87
C GLY A 59 -11.18 5.10 7.80
N ARG A 60 -10.62 5.50 8.95
CA ARG A 60 -9.26 6.05 9.01
C ARG A 60 -8.25 4.97 9.38
N PRO A 61 -7.11 4.84 8.67
CA PRO A 61 -6.10 3.83 8.99
C PRO A 61 -5.63 3.85 10.45
N GLU A 62 -5.48 5.02 11.05
CA GLU A 62 -5.09 5.17 12.46
C GLU A 62 -6.15 4.63 13.42
N GLU A 63 -7.44 4.84 13.13
CA GLU A 63 -8.55 4.34 13.94
C GLU A 63 -8.69 2.83 13.82
N ILE A 64 -8.60 2.30 12.60
CA ILE A 64 -8.62 0.85 12.33
C ILE A 64 -7.44 0.15 13.02
N TYR A 65 -6.25 0.76 12.98
CA TYR A 65 -5.08 0.30 13.73
C TYR A 65 -5.37 0.24 15.24
N LEU A 66 -5.93 1.31 15.81
CA LEU A 66 -6.25 1.38 17.23
C LEU A 66 -7.30 0.35 17.65
N ASP A 67 -8.35 0.16 16.83
CA ASP A 67 -9.39 -0.84 17.08
C ASP A 67 -8.83 -2.26 17.08
N PHE A 68 -7.95 -2.59 16.14
CA PHE A 68 -7.28 -3.88 16.11
C PHE A 68 -6.46 -4.15 17.37
N ILE A 69 -5.56 -3.22 17.73
CA ILE A 69 -4.67 -3.42 18.88
C ILE A 69 -5.42 -3.41 20.23
N ARG A 70 -6.58 -2.75 20.29
CA ARG A 70 -7.45 -2.73 21.48
C ARG A 70 -8.44 -3.90 21.55
N GLY A 71 -8.61 -4.64 20.45
CA GLY A 71 -9.54 -5.78 20.37
C GLY A 71 -10.98 -5.39 20.13
N HIS A 72 -11.21 -4.20 19.56
CA HIS A 72 -12.52 -3.81 19.06
C HIS A 72 -12.78 -4.39 17.66
N ALA A 73 -11.73 -4.79 16.95
CA ALA A 73 -11.82 -5.45 15.65
C ALA A 73 -10.85 -6.64 15.56
N ASP A 74 -11.36 -7.77 15.05
CA ASP A 74 -10.57 -9.00 14.91
C ASP A 74 -9.95 -9.15 13.52
N THR A 75 -10.49 -8.47 12.51
CA THR A 75 -10.04 -8.54 11.10
C THR A 75 -9.99 -7.14 10.53
N VAL A 76 -8.80 -6.69 10.12
CA VAL A 76 -8.60 -5.33 9.62
C VAL A 76 -7.75 -5.30 8.36
N ILE A 77 -8.00 -4.33 7.49
CA ILE A 77 -7.12 -3.98 6.38
C ILE A 77 -6.28 -2.77 6.78
N LEU A 78 -4.96 -2.93 6.78
CA LEU A 78 -4.00 -1.86 7.08
C LEU A 78 -2.99 -1.70 5.95
N ARG A 79 -2.60 -0.46 5.68
CA ARG A 79 -1.40 -0.16 4.87
C ARG A 79 -0.20 0.03 5.77
N GLU A 80 0.98 -0.02 5.18
CA GLU A 80 2.17 0.51 5.85
C GLU A 80 2.08 2.05 6.00
N PRO A 81 2.61 2.63 7.10
CA PRO A 81 3.33 1.95 8.18
C PRO A 81 2.44 1.38 9.31
N GLU A 82 1.13 1.64 9.29
CA GLU A 82 0.21 1.25 10.37
C GLU A 82 0.15 -0.27 10.58
N ALA A 83 0.29 -1.06 9.52
CA ALA A 83 0.39 -2.52 9.61
C ALA A 83 1.60 -2.97 10.45
N SER A 84 2.79 -2.39 10.21
CA SER A 84 3.98 -2.68 11.03
C SER A 84 3.80 -2.27 12.48
N TYR A 85 3.14 -1.14 12.73
CA TYR A 85 2.87 -0.68 14.09
C TYR A 85 1.93 -1.65 14.82
N ALA A 86 0.86 -2.12 14.16
CA ALA A 86 -0.02 -3.16 14.69
C ALA A 86 0.75 -4.42 15.06
N ILE A 87 1.55 -4.94 14.11
CA ILE A 87 2.33 -6.16 14.29
C ILE A 87 3.27 -6.01 15.49
N LYS A 88 4.01 -4.89 15.58
CA LYS A 88 4.97 -4.70 16.67
C LYS A 88 4.28 -4.53 18.03
N THR A 89 3.11 -3.88 18.07
CA THR A 89 2.31 -3.79 19.29
C THR A 89 1.81 -5.16 19.73
N MET A 90 1.30 -6.00 18.83
CA MET A 90 0.82 -7.35 19.16
C MET A 90 1.95 -8.27 19.63
N GLU A 91 3.11 -8.22 18.96
CA GLU A 91 4.32 -8.93 19.39
C GLU A 91 4.74 -8.56 20.82
N LYS A 92 4.73 -7.26 21.16
CA LYS A 92 5.11 -6.76 22.50
C LYS A 92 4.19 -7.27 23.61
N ILE A 93 2.91 -7.48 23.32
CA ILE A 93 1.95 -7.99 24.31
C ILE A 93 1.79 -9.52 24.27
N GLY A 94 2.50 -10.20 23.36
CA GLY A 94 2.44 -11.66 23.21
C GLY A 94 1.16 -12.18 22.57
N GLU A 95 0.41 -11.34 21.86
CA GLU A 95 -0.79 -11.75 21.12
C GLU A 95 -0.39 -12.32 19.75
N GLU A 96 -0.81 -13.56 19.47
CA GLU A 96 -0.63 -14.15 18.14
C GLU A 96 -1.61 -13.53 17.14
N ILE A 97 -1.07 -13.10 15.99
CA ILE A 97 -1.85 -12.57 14.88
C ILE A 97 -1.48 -13.28 13.57
N SER A 98 -2.41 -13.28 12.62
CA SER A 98 -2.10 -13.70 11.25
C SER A 98 -1.95 -12.50 10.32
N ILE A 99 -1.13 -12.65 9.29
CA ILE A 99 -0.79 -11.60 8.34
C ILE A 99 -1.01 -12.16 6.94
N ILE A 100 -1.88 -11.54 6.16
CA ILE A 100 -2.12 -11.89 4.76
C ILE A 100 -1.67 -10.71 3.89
N SER A 101 -0.69 -10.95 3.02
CA SER A 101 -0.06 -9.91 2.18
C SER A 101 -0.82 -9.71 0.88
N TYR A 102 -1.21 -8.45 0.58
CA TYR A 102 -1.83 -8.14 -0.72
C TYR A 102 -0.84 -8.35 -1.86
N ASN A 103 0.44 -8.06 -1.61
CA ASN A 103 1.48 -8.22 -2.62
C ASN A 103 1.68 -9.68 -3.01
N GLU A 104 1.59 -10.61 -2.06
CA GLU A 104 1.69 -12.05 -2.35
C GLU A 104 0.48 -12.50 -3.17
N ILE A 105 -0.74 -12.23 -2.70
CA ILE A 105 -1.96 -12.60 -3.41
C ILE A 105 -1.98 -12.01 -4.82
N TRP A 106 -1.61 -10.73 -4.96
CA TRP A 106 -1.58 -10.07 -6.26
C TRP A 106 -0.60 -10.70 -7.22
N ASN A 107 0.62 -11.04 -6.77
CA ASN A 107 1.62 -11.67 -7.63
C ASN A 107 1.29 -13.13 -7.98
N GLU A 108 0.50 -13.81 -7.15
CA GLU A 108 -0.03 -15.14 -7.49
C GLU A 108 -1.11 -15.07 -8.59
N ILE A 109 -1.80 -13.93 -8.74
CA ILE A 109 -2.85 -13.73 -9.75
C ILE A 109 -2.27 -13.10 -11.02
N ASN A 110 -1.37 -12.15 -10.85
CA ASN A 110 -0.77 -11.35 -11.92
C ASN A 110 0.72 -11.68 -11.97
N GLU A 111 1.05 -12.87 -12.47
CA GLU A 111 2.42 -13.38 -12.52
C GLU A 111 3.36 -12.38 -13.21
N GLY A 112 4.52 -12.14 -12.59
CA GLY A 112 5.53 -11.22 -13.13
C GLY A 112 5.30 -9.74 -12.84
N PHE A 113 4.16 -9.35 -12.26
CA PHE A 113 3.89 -7.93 -11.99
C PHE A 113 4.89 -7.32 -11.00
N GLY A 114 5.22 -8.01 -9.91
CA GLY A 114 6.12 -7.54 -8.85
C GLY A 114 5.44 -6.60 -7.85
N SER A 115 6.13 -5.54 -7.42
CA SER A 115 5.63 -4.62 -6.39
C SER A 115 4.60 -3.63 -6.92
N PHE A 116 3.57 -3.34 -6.12
CA PHE A 116 2.59 -2.28 -6.42
C PHE A 116 3.21 -0.88 -6.49
N PRO A 117 2.88 -0.07 -7.52
CA PRO A 117 3.23 1.36 -7.56
C PRO A 117 2.31 2.14 -6.60
N ASN A 118 2.60 2.08 -5.30
CA ASN A 118 1.73 2.66 -4.26
C ASN A 118 1.89 4.17 -4.08
N ALA A 119 3.00 4.74 -4.54
CA ALA A 119 3.34 6.15 -4.37
C ALA A 119 4.01 6.67 -5.64
N GLY A 120 3.76 7.94 -5.96
CA GLY A 120 4.35 8.63 -7.08
C GLY A 120 4.58 10.10 -6.75
N ILE A 121 5.48 10.73 -7.51
CA ILE A 121 5.79 12.15 -7.39
C ILE A 121 5.01 12.88 -8.47
N VAL A 122 4.25 13.89 -8.07
CA VAL A 122 3.52 14.75 -9.00
C VAL A 122 4.10 16.14 -8.94
N LEU A 123 4.57 16.63 -10.09
CA LEU A 123 5.11 17.97 -10.25
C LEU A 123 4.10 18.83 -11.01
N LYS A 124 3.98 20.11 -10.63
CA LYS A 124 3.25 21.07 -11.47
C LYS A 124 3.99 21.19 -12.80
N GLY A 125 3.30 20.95 -13.91
CA GLY A 125 3.92 20.98 -15.24
C GLY A 125 4.61 22.30 -15.57
N GLU A 126 4.09 23.45 -15.09
CA GLU A 126 4.76 24.75 -15.24
C GLU A 126 6.12 24.79 -14.53
N PHE A 127 6.20 24.23 -13.32
CA PHE A 127 7.44 24.19 -12.55
C PHE A 127 8.49 23.34 -13.26
N ALA A 128 8.11 22.12 -13.70
CA ALA A 128 9.02 21.20 -14.37
C ALA A 128 9.59 21.80 -15.67
N ARG A 129 8.75 22.45 -16.49
CA ARG A 129 9.19 23.09 -17.74
C ARG A 129 10.01 24.35 -17.54
N LYS A 130 9.70 25.14 -16.50
CA LYS A 130 10.41 26.40 -16.23
C LYS A 130 11.75 26.18 -15.52
N TYR A 131 11.86 25.11 -14.74
CA TYR A 131 13.05 24.79 -13.95
C TYR A 131 13.46 23.32 -14.16
N PRO A 132 13.86 22.93 -15.39
CA PRO A 132 14.21 21.55 -15.70
C PRO A 132 15.42 21.05 -14.89
N GLU A 133 16.47 21.87 -14.77
CA GLU A 133 17.68 21.52 -14.00
C GLU A 133 17.38 21.30 -12.50
N ILE A 134 16.50 22.13 -11.92
CA ILE A 134 16.08 21.98 -10.51
C ILE A 134 15.24 20.71 -10.35
N THR A 135 14.42 20.39 -11.34
CA THR A 135 13.58 19.19 -11.34
C THR A 135 14.44 17.93 -11.40
N GLU A 136 15.40 17.88 -12.32
CA GLU A 136 16.35 16.78 -12.45
C GLU A 136 17.16 16.59 -11.16
N MET A 137 17.76 17.67 -10.64
CA MET A 137 18.51 17.64 -9.38
C MET A 137 17.66 17.12 -8.21
N PHE A 138 16.41 17.55 -8.09
CA PHE A 138 15.52 17.07 -7.02
C PHE A 138 15.24 15.57 -7.11
N LEU A 139 14.99 15.07 -8.32
CA LEU A 139 14.70 13.65 -8.55
C LEU A 139 15.93 12.77 -8.31
N ASP A 140 17.11 13.22 -8.74
CA ASP A 140 18.38 12.54 -8.46
C ASP A 140 18.68 12.48 -6.96
N GLU A 141 18.50 13.58 -6.23
CA GLU A 141 18.68 13.61 -4.78
C GLU A 141 17.68 12.71 -4.06
N LEU A 142 16.43 12.63 -4.54
CA LEU A 142 15.45 11.69 -3.99
C LEU A 142 15.85 10.23 -4.25
N LYS A 143 16.33 9.91 -5.44
CA LYS A 143 16.83 8.57 -5.79
C LYS A 143 18.02 8.20 -4.88
N ASN A 144 18.97 9.11 -4.69
CA ASN A 144 20.10 8.94 -3.77
C ASN A 144 19.63 8.73 -2.32
N ALA A 145 18.62 9.49 -1.87
CA ALA A 145 18.05 9.33 -0.54
C ALA A 145 17.37 7.96 -0.35
N ILE A 146 16.65 7.46 -1.36
CA ILE A 146 16.03 6.13 -1.35
C ILE A 146 17.12 5.04 -1.29
N GLU A 147 18.17 5.15 -2.11
CA GLU A 147 19.28 4.20 -2.07
C GLU A 147 20.00 4.19 -0.72
N TRP A 148 20.22 5.37 -0.14
CA TRP A 148 20.82 5.49 1.18
C TRP A 148 19.92 4.88 2.25
N LEU A 149 18.62 5.19 2.25
CA LEU A 149 17.64 4.64 3.19
C LEU A 149 17.63 3.12 3.16
N ASN A 150 17.62 2.52 1.96
CA ASN A 150 17.61 1.07 1.79
C ASN A 150 18.86 0.39 2.40
N LYS A 151 20.00 1.09 2.39
CA LYS A 151 21.28 0.63 2.98
C LYS A 151 21.39 0.93 4.49
N ASN A 152 20.61 1.88 5.00
CA ASN A 152 20.75 2.44 6.35
C ASN A 152 19.39 2.51 7.08
N LYS A 153 18.67 1.39 7.17
CA LYS A 153 17.31 1.35 7.72
C LYS A 153 17.24 1.75 9.20
N ILE A 154 18.20 1.33 10.01
CA ILE A 154 18.24 1.66 11.44
C ILE A 154 18.47 3.16 11.65
N GLU A 155 19.43 3.73 10.94
CA GLU A 155 19.73 5.17 10.96
C GLU A 155 18.54 5.97 10.44
N SER A 156 17.87 5.51 9.38
CA SER A 156 16.67 6.12 8.85
C SER A 156 15.52 6.12 9.87
N ALA A 157 15.33 5.02 10.61
CA ALA A 157 14.36 4.96 11.70
C ALA A 157 14.69 5.96 12.82
N LYS A 158 15.98 6.06 13.21
CA LYS A 158 16.45 7.04 14.20
C LYS A 158 16.31 8.49 13.75
N GLN A 159 16.36 8.79 12.45
CA GLN A 159 16.16 10.15 11.94
C GLN A 159 14.69 10.53 11.82
N SER A 160 13.79 9.55 11.67
CA SER A 160 12.37 9.79 11.38
C SER A 160 11.43 9.66 12.58
N PHE A 161 11.90 9.12 13.72
CA PHE A 161 11.02 8.78 14.84
C PHE A 161 10.21 9.94 15.41
N GLU A 162 10.78 11.15 15.52
CA GLU A 162 10.05 12.33 15.99
C GLU A 162 8.95 12.73 15.02
N MET A 163 9.24 12.72 13.72
CA MET A 163 8.28 13.05 12.66
C MET A 163 7.16 12.01 12.57
N MET A 164 7.51 10.73 12.66
CA MET A 164 6.56 9.62 12.59
C MET A 164 5.82 9.38 13.91
N LYS A 165 6.27 10.00 15.01
CA LYS A 165 5.71 9.87 16.37
C LYS A 165 5.57 8.42 16.82
N GLN A 166 6.57 7.60 16.50
CA GLN A 166 6.57 6.16 16.74
C GLN A 166 7.92 5.70 17.27
N PRO A 167 7.98 4.65 18.11
CA PRO A 167 9.24 4.06 18.55
C PRO A 167 10.12 3.62 17.37
N ILE A 168 11.44 3.71 17.54
CA ILE A 168 12.41 3.39 16.48
C ILE A 168 12.21 1.96 15.97
N GLU A 169 11.97 1.00 16.85
CA GLU A 169 11.76 -0.40 16.50
C GLU A 169 10.49 -0.66 15.67
N ASN A 170 9.46 0.18 15.85
CA ASN A 170 8.24 0.11 15.06
C ASN A 170 8.52 0.59 13.62
N ILE A 171 9.30 1.66 13.49
CA ILE A 171 9.69 2.25 12.20
C ILE A 171 10.68 1.33 11.49
N GLU A 172 11.63 0.73 12.21
CA GLU A 172 12.57 -0.23 11.65
C GLU A 172 11.83 -1.44 11.05
N LEU A 173 10.81 -1.98 11.73
CA LEU A 173 9.99 -3.05 11.17
C LEU A 173 9.29 -2.60 9.87
N PHE A 174 8.73 -1.40 9.84
CA PHE A 174 8.17 -0.80 8.63
C PHE A 174 9.19 -0.73 7.49
N LEU A 175 10.36 -0.16 7.75
CA LEU A 175 11.44 -0.02 6.77
C LEU A 175 11.96 -1.38 6.28
N ASN A 176 11.87 -2.42 7.10
CA ASN A 176 12.24 -3.79 6.73
C ASN A 176 11.18 -4.45 5.83
N ARG A 177 9.91 -4.07 5.96
CA ARG A 177 8.79 -4.67 5.21
C ARG A 177 8.47 -3.95 3.91
N VAL A 178 8.70 -2.64 3.85
CA VAL A 178 8.46 -1.84 2.65
C VAL A 178 9.62 -1.97 1.65
N LYS A 179 9.29 -1.98 0.36
CA LYS A 179 10.26 -1.86 -0.73
C LYS A 179 10.21 -0.42 -1.25
N PHE A 180 11.21 0.39 -0.91
CA PHE A 180 11.41 1.69 -1.55
C PHE A 180 12.22 1.49 -2.82
N GLU A 181 11.59 1.73 -3.96
CA GLU A 181 12.21 1.59 -5.28
C GLU A 181 11.83 2.81 -6.10
N TYR A 182 12.84 3.51 -6.60
CA TYR A 182 12.65 4.63 -7.52
C TYR A 182 12.60 4.10 -8.96
N VAL A 183 11.51 4.38 -9.67
CA VAL A 183 11.26 3.90 -11.04
C VAL A 183 10.99 5.11 -11.94
N GLU A 184 11.69 5.17 -13.07
CA GLU A 184 11.64 6.29 -14.02
C GLU A 184 11.75 5.79 -15.47
N GLY A 185 11.55 6.71 -16.43
CA GLY A 185 11.70 6.44 -17.86
C GLY A 185 10.76 5.34 -18.37
N ASP A 186 11.22 4.55 -19.34
CA ASP A 186 10.41 3.48 -19.97
C ASP A 186 9.94 2.45 -18.94
N LYS A 187 10.76 2.13 -17.93
CA LYS A 187 10.37 1.21 -16.86
C LYS A 187 9.17 1.70 -16.07
N LEU A 188 9.05 3.03 -15.86
CA LEU A 188 7.88 3.61 -15.21
C LEU A 188 6.65 3.49 -16.11
N LEU A 189 6.82 3.75 -17.41
CA LEU A 189 5.72 3.64 -18.37
C LEU A 189 5.19 2.22 -18.46
N ASP A 190 6.06 1.23 -18.62
CA ASP A 190 5.70 -0.20 -18.63
C ASP A 190 4.92 -0.54 -17.35
N LYS A 191 5.46 -0.15 -16.20
CA LYS A 191 4.86 -0.45 -14.90
C LYS A 191 3.48 0.19 -14.71
N VAL A 192 3.31 1.43 -15.15
CA VAL A 192 2.04 2.16 -15.07
C VAL A 192 1.05 1.52 -16.04
N ASN A 193 1.47 1.19 -17.26
CA ASN A 193 0.60 0.57 -18.25
C ASN A 193 0.08 -0.78 -17.74
N ASP A 194 0.99 -1.68 -17.32
CA ASP A 194 0.62 -2.99 -16.77
C ASP A 194 -0.36 -2.86 -15.59
N TYR A 195 -0.17 -1.85 -14.74
CA TYR A 195 -1.02 -1.64 -13.57
C TYR A 195 -2.40 -1.13 -13.96
N PHE A 196 -2.47 -0.08 -14.78
CA PHE A 196 -3.74 0.53 -15.15
C PHE A 196 -4.55 -0.36 -16.11
N ASP A 197 -3.90 -1.16 -16.96
CA ASP A 197 -4.58 -2.17 -17.79
C ASP A 197 -5.39 -3.13 -16.89
N ILE A 198 -4.76 -3.66 -15.83
CA ILE A 198 -5.46 -4.50 -14.85
C ILE A 198 -6.60 -3.71 -14.17
N LEU A 199 -6.35 -2.48 -13.73
CA LEU A 199 -7.40 -1.71 -13.04
C LEU A 199 -8.60 -1.39 -13.94
N ILE A 200 -8.37 -1.12 -15.22
CA ILE A 200 -9.42 -0.82 -16.20
C ILE A 200 -10.18 -2.10 -16.56
N ASP A 201 -9.48 -3.18 -16.88
CA ASP A 201 -10.09 -4.47 -17.23
C ASP A 201 -10.98 -5.01 -16.11
N GLN A 202 -10.60 -4.74 -14.85
CA GLN A 202 -11.35 -5.15 -13.67
C GLN A 202 -12.40 -4.12 -13.21
N GLY A 203 -12.56 -3.01 -13.95
CA GLY A 203 -13.52 -1.94 -13.63
C GLY A 203 -13.24 -1.22 -12.31
N ILE A 204 -12.00 -1.25 -11.84
CA ILE A 204 -11.58 -0.59 -10.60
C ILE A 204 -11.47 0.93 -10.81
N VAL A 205 -10.95 1.33 -11.98
CA VAL A 205 -10.80 2.73 -12.40
C VAL A 205 -11.51 2.93 -13.73
N ASP A 206 -12.26 4.04 -13.84
CA ASP A 206 -12.90 4.47 -15.07
C ASP A 206 -12.01 5.53 -15.75
N THR A 207 -11.04 5.06 -16.53
CA THR A 207 -10.13 5.90 -17.31
C THR A 207 -9.78 5.23 -18.63
N LYS A 208 -9.19 6.00 -19.56
CA LYS A 208 -8.61 5.46 -20.80
C LYS A 208 -7.12 5.71 -20.79
N MET A 209 -6.34 4.70 -21.14
CA MET A 209 -4.90 4.82 -21.37
C MET A 209 -4.62 5.39 -22.76
N ASP A 210 -5.05 6.62 -22.98
CA ASP A 210 -4.69 7.37 -24.18
C ASP A 210 -3.33 8.07 -24.02
N LYS A 211 -2.91 8.74 -25.09
CA LYS A 211 -1.62 9.44 -25.10
C LYS A 211 -1.54 10.52 -24.02
N GLU A 212 -2.64 11.22 -23.74
CA GLU A 212 -2.66 12.26 -22.72
C GLU A 212 -2.39 11.66 -21.35
N PHE A 213 -3.03 10.53 -21.04
CA PHE A 213 -2.76 9.78 -19.81
C PHE A 213 -1.29 9.35 -19.69
N THR A 214 -0.73 8.73 -20.73
CA THR A 214 0.66 8.25 -20.70
C THR A 214 1.67 9.40 -20.60
N ASP A 215 1.39 10.54 -21.23
CA ASP A 215 2.30 11.69 -21.24
C ASP A 215 2.39 12.40 -19.86
N ILE A 216 1.44 12.16 -18.94
CA ILE A 216 1.54 12.63 -17.54
C ILE A 216 2.73 12.00 -16.80
N PHE A 217 3.13 10.78 -17.18
CA PHE A 217 4.23 10.05 -16.55
C PHE A 217 5.60 10.36 -17.17
N LYS A 218 5.65 11.28 -18.14
CA LYS A 218 6.89 11.70 -18.80
C LYS A 218 7.28 13.09 -18.34
N LEU A 219 8.56 13.26 -18.04
CA LEU A 219 9.16 14.58 -17.97
C LEU A 219 9.32 15.07 -19.42
N ASN A 220 8.47 16.01 -19.81
CA ASN A 220 8.58 16.64 -21.12
C ASN A 220 9.90 17.42 -21.18
N ASN A 221 10.83 16.97 -22.02
CA ASN A 221 11.94 17.80 -22.50
C ASN A 221 11.44 18.84 -23.50
#